data_AF-A0A1W9GG35-F1
#
_entry.id   AF-A0A1W9GG35-F1
#
_cell.length_a   1.000
_cell.length_b   1.000
_cell.length_c   1.000
_cell.angle_alpha   90.00
_cell.angle_beta   90.00
_cell.angle_gamma   90.00
#
_symmetry.space_group_name_H-M   'P 1'
#
loop_
_entity.id
_entity.type
_entity.pdbx_description
1 polymer ?
#
loop_
_entity_poly.entity_id
_entity_poly.type
_entity_poly.pdbx_seq_one_letter_code
_entity_poly.pdbx_strand_id
1 'polypeptide(L)'
;MTESISSPLGDALAAIRKANTTWLMSDPPSVKDGLLTWLSHKLGLNHTQSLINYVKATDIDGSRTLEAPYLAALGLYMDSDHIRGDVEQFSWSDSLQVILSREPFTSDRRGIGHNPLVLLGLVPLTLRAEVPESTKSRLKQICADSRANDVAELRKWLCVQIAAWNLGAKTTPCRADQNLSDQADRAMALLTHALFPVESSRCLPAINMAAIRKDLLRHTCLQGTDEQSGFEALLIHAGVELLINQMFPREADPLGTVRSILEGFESAMERWIWDSPGKSRAVRWKVDREEHIQAILFLMLRPLFPDLVYEDPVAKSGVRSSRLDFGIRSLRLGIEVKYVRQQGDFGKVQQEIEADSVGYFANHGLYDQFVVFVYDASRCTERHASLISGIARLERVAGIYVASAPGKMIDT
;
A
#
# COMPACT_ATOMS: atom_id res chain seq x y z
N MET A 1 -9.90 34.24 9.79
CA MET A 1 -9.36 33.14 10.63
C MET A 1 -9.71 31.84 9.92
N THR A 2 -8.77 31.32 9.13
CA THR A 2 -8.87 29.99 8.53
C THR A 2 -8.39 29.01 9.59
N GLU A 3 -9.32 28.45 10.37
CA GLU A 3 -9.03 27.25 11.14
C GLU A 3 -8.66 26.16 10.14
N SER A 4 -7.36 25.88 10.06
CA SER A 4 -6.83 24.67 9.44
C SER A 4 -7.56 23.52 10.13
N ILE A 5 -8.51 22.89 9.43
CA ILE A 5 -9.05 21.60 9.84
C ILE A 5 -7.87 20.62 9.75
N SER A 6 -7.13 20.50 10.84
CA SER A 6 -6.09 19.50 10.95
C SER A 6 -6.79 18.15 10.93
N SER A 7 -6.36 17.28 10.01
CA SER A 7 -6.83 15.90 10.03
C SER A 7 -6.38 15.28 11.36
N PRO A 8 -7.28 14.63 12.13
CA PRO A 8 -6.91 13.93 13.36
C PRO A 8 -5.75 12.94 13.14
N LEU A 9 -5.64 12.37 11.93
CA LEU A 9 -4.52 11.54 11.52
C LEU A 9 -3.23 12.35 11.33
N GLY A 10 -3.33 13.55 10.74
CA GLY A 10 -2.21 14.47 10.59
C GLY A 10 -1.65 14.92 11.94
N ASP A 11 -2.51 15.23 12.90
CA ASP A 11 -2.11 15.59 14.26
C ASP A 11 -1.50 14.42 15.01
N ALA A 12 -2.08 13.21 14.89
CA ALA A 12 -1.51 12.00 15.47
C ALA A 12 -0.12 11.68 14.90
N LEU A 13 0.07 11.79 13.59
CA LEU A 13 1.37 11.57 12.94
C LEU A 13 2.39 12.65 13.32
N ALA A 14 1.95 13.91 13.47
CA ALA A 14 2.80 15.00 13.94
C ALA A 14 3.19 14.82 15.42
N ALA A 15 2.28 14.37 16.27
CA ALA A 15 2.53 14.04 17.67
C ALA A 15 3.52 12.87 17.80
N ILE A 16 3.36 11.81 17.00
CA ILE A 16 4.33 10.71 16.93
C ILE A 16 5.70 11.25 16.52
N ARG A 17 5.81 12.03 15.44
CA ARG A 17 7.08 12.64 15.01
C ARG A 17 7.72 13.49 16.11
N LYS A 18 6.91 14.25 16.86
CA LYS A 18 7.38 15.09 17.96
C LYS A 18 7.87 14.25 19.15
N ALA A 19 7.12 13.23 19.58
CA ALA A 19 7.50 12.31 20.65
C ALA A 19 8.84 11.58 20.34
N ASN A 20 9.16 11.43 19.06
CA ASN A 20 10.35 10.71 18.60
C ASN A 20 11.62 11.57 18.52
N THR A 21 11.54 12.90 18.67
CA THR A 21 12.75 13.74 18.59
C THR A 21 13.78 13.44 19.68
N THR A 22 13.38 12.98 20.87
CA THR A 22 14.32 12.58 21.93
C THR A 22 14.84 11.16 21.74
N TRP A 23 14.02 10.26 21.17
CA TRP A 23 14.40 8.86 20.94
C TRP A 23 15.33 8.68 19.74
N LEU A 24 15.11 9.45 18.67
CA LEU A 24 16.00 9.51 17.50
C LEU A 24 17.38 10.12 17.78
N MET A 25 17.58 10.65 19.00
CA MET A 25 18.84 11.22 19.48
C MET A 25 19.65 10.24 20.34
N SER A 26 19.18 9.01 20.59
CA SER A 26 20.02 7.97 21.20
C SER A 26 21.02 7.44 20.19
N ASP A 27 22.26 7.16 20.60
CA ASP A 27 23.33 6.70 19.71
C ASP A 27 22.97 5.37 19.02
N PRO A 28 22.75 5.36 17.69
CA PRO A 28 22.57 4.12 16.93
C PRO A 28 23.90 3.35 16.86
N PRO A 29 23.87 2.03 16.59
CA PRO A 29 22.69 1.18 16.38
C PRO A 29 22.04 0.68 17.69
N SER A 30 20.72 0.75 17.75
CA SER A 30 19.87 0.17 18.80
C SER A 30 19.02 -0.97 18.24
N VAL A 31 18.73 -2.02 19.03
CA VAL A 31 17.93 -3.17 18.56
C VAL A 31 16.49 -2.74 18.22
N LYS A 32 15.96 -1.76 18.94
CA LYS A 32 14.60 -1.24 18.72
C LYS A 32 14.50 -0.53 17.36
N ASP A 33 15.51 0.29 17.05
CA ASP A 33 15.64 1.01 15.79
C ASP A 33 15.88 0.03 14.65
N GLY A 34 16.75 -0.96 14.87
CA GLY A 34 16.98 -2.05 13.94
C GLY A 34 15.69 -2.81 13.62
N LEU A 35 14.88 -3.12 14.63
CA LEU A 35 13.61 -3.84 14.44
C LEU A 35 12.62 -3.02 13.59
N LEU A 36 12.46 -1.72 13.88
CA LEU A 36 11.60 -0.85 13.09
C LEU A 36 12.11 -0.69 11.67
N THR A 37 13.42 -0.55 11.49
CA THR A 37 14.07 -0.49 10.17
C THR A 37 13.77 -1.75 9.37
N TRP A 38 13.92 -2.91 10.02
CA TRP A 38 13.68 -4.21 9.42
C TRP A 38 12.23 -4.46 9.05
N LEU A 39 11.30 -4.21 9.97
CA LEU A 39 9.87 -4.31 9.68
C LEU A 39 9.47 -3.36 8.53
N SER A 40 9.95 -2.12 8.56
CA SER A 40 9.62 -1.12 7.54
C SER A 40 10.17 -1.50 6.17
N HIS A 41 11.41 -2.00 6.12
CA HIS A 41 12.02 -2.47 4.89
C HIS A 41 11.26 -3.67 4.30
N LYS A 42 11.01 -4.72 5.11
CA LYS A 42 10.33 -5.94 4.63
C LYS A 42 8.88 -5.69 4.19
N LEU A 43 8.22 -4.66 4.73
CA LEU A 43 6.82 -4.30 4.41
C LEU A 43 6.69 -3.09 3.47
N GLY A 44 7.79 -2.50 2.99
CA GLY A 44 7.76 -1.34 2.09
C GLY A 44 7.19 -0.06 2.74
N LEU A 45 7.37 0.12 4.05
CA LEU A 45 6.84 1.26 4.83
C LEU A 45 7.79 2.47 4.74
N ASN A 46 7.80 3.10 3.56
CA ASN A 46 8.75 4.16 3.22
C ASN A 46 8.71 5.37 4.16
N HIS A 47 7.54 5.78 4.67
CA HIS A 47 7.47 6.92 5.58
C HIS A 47 8.10 6.58 6.93
N THR A 48 7.75 5.42 7.50
CA THR A 48 8.35 4.94 8.74
C THR A 48 9.86 4.78 8.60
N GLN A 49 10.31 4.18 7.49
CA GLN A 49 11.73 4.02 7.20
C GLN A 49 12.48 5.36 7.13
N SER A 50 11.87 6.40 6.53
CA SER A 50 12.48 7.74 6.42
C SER A 50 12.69 8.45 7.77
N LEU A 51 12.06 7.98 8.84
CA LEU A 51 12.23 8.53 10.19
C LEU A 51 13.47 7.99 10.89
N ILE A 52 14.09 6.91 10.38
CA ILE A 52 15.20 6.22 11.03
C ILE A 52 16.51 6.58 10.32
N ASN A 53 17.55 6.88 11.10
CA ASN A 53 18.86 7.22 10.56
C ASN A 53 19.59 5.97 10.05
N TYR A 54 20.29 6.14 8.92
CA TYR A 54 21.25 5.15 8.44
C TYR A 54 22.44 5.04 9.39
N VAL A 55 23.00 3.83 9.52
CA VAL A 55 24.28 3.60 10.20
C VAL A 55 25.39 3.66 9.16
N LYS A 56 26.44 4.46 9.38
CA LYS A 56 27.63 4.41 8.51
C LYS A 56 28.53 3.28 8.98
N ALA A 57 29.15 2.57 8.06
CA ALA A 57 30.11 1.51 8.40
C ALA A 57 31.30 2.02 9.23
N THR A 58 31.69 3.29 9.04
CA THR A 58 32.73 3.96 9.83
C THR A 58 32.35 4.20 11.29
N ASP A 59 31.05 4.21 11.60
CA ASP A 59 30.53 4.50 12.93
C ASP A 59 30.29 3.19 13.72
N ILE A 60 30.56 2.02 13.10
CA ILE A 60 30.46 0.72 13.75
C ILE A 60 31.67 0.52 14.65
N ASP A 61 31.40 0.36 15.95
CA ASP A 61 32.39 0.02 16.96
C ASP A 61 32.62 -1.50 16.97
N GLY A 62 33.70 -1.93 16.33
CA GLY A 62 34.11 -3.33 16.28
C GLY A 62 34.38 -3.96 17.66
N SER A 63 34.66 -3.17 18.71
CA SER A 63 34.87 -3.70 20.06
C SER A 63 33.57 -4.17 20.73
N ARG A 64 32.42 -3.68 20.24
CA ARG A 64 31.09 -3.96 20.80
C ARG A 64 30.37 -5.11 20.10
N THR A 65 30.94 -5.73 19.07
CA THR A 65 30.30 -6.85 18.35
C THR A 65 30.09 -8.09 19.24
N LEU A 66 30.75 -8.17 20.39
CA LEU A 66 30.56 -9.20 21.42
C LEU A 66 29.41 -8.88 22.40
N GLU A 67 28.81 -7.69 22.31
CA GLU A 67 27.58 -7.30 23.01
C GLU A 67 26.38 -7.79 22.19
N ALA A 68 25.61 -8.72 22.76
CA ALA A 68 24.48 -9.32 22.03
C ALA A 68 23.45 -8.29 21.53
N PRO A 69 23.07 -7.24 22.28
CA PRO A 69 22.21 -6.18 21.76
C PRO A 69 22.82 -5.41 20.59
N TYR A 70 24.11 -5.08 20.65
CA TYR A 70 24.76 -4.35 19.57
C TYR A 70 24.82 -5.18 18.29
N LEU A 71 25.23 -6.45 18.40
CA LEU A 71 25.29 -7.37 17.27
C LEU A 71 23.90 -7.63 16.67
N ALA A 72 22.87 -7.80 17.51
CA ALA A 72 21.50 -8.00 17.06
C ALA A 72 20.94 -6.77 16.32
N ALA A 73 21.28 -5.56 16.78
CA ALA A 73 20.92 -4.34 16.08
C ALA A 73 21.55 -4.33 14.68
N LEU A 74 22.86 -4.54 14.59
CA LEU A 74 23.58 -4.59 13.31
C LEU A 74 22.99 -5.64 12.36
N GLY A 75 22.63 -6.83 12.86
CA GLY A 75 21.98 -7.86 12.05
C GLY A 75 20.69 -7.38 11.38
N LEU A 76 19.85 -6.64 12.10
CA LEU A 76 18.62 -6.07 11.56
C LEU A 76 18.90 -4.95 10.55
N TYR A 77 19.85 -4.06 10.84
CA TYR A 77 20.26 -2.99 9.92
C TYR A 77 20.84 -3.55 8.61
N MET A 78 21.65 -4.62 8.69
CA MET A 78 22.26 -5.28 7.54
C MET A 78 21.21 -5.93 6.63
N ASP A 79 20.24 -6.66 7.20
CA ASP A 79 19.17 -7.33 6.43
C ASP A 79 18.13 -6.38 5.82
N SER A 80 18.27 -5.09 6.11
CA SER A 80 17.38 -4.01 5.67
C SER A 80 18.09 -3.01 4.74
N ASP A 81 19.31 -3.32 4.30
CA ASP A 81 20.18 -2.44 3.51
C ASP A 81 20.33 -1.04 4.12
N HIS A 82 20.39 -0.97 5.45
CA HIS A 82 20.39 0.28 6.22
C HIS A 82 21.73 0.61 6.87
N ILE A 83 22.78 -0.12 6.47
CA ILE A 83 24.17 0.24 6.71
C ILE A 83 24.77 0.80 5.42
N ARG A 84 25.40 1.98 5.50
CA ARG A 84 26.09 2.61 4.37
C ARG A 84 27.60 2.39 4.46
N GLY A 85 28.16 1.77 3.43
CA GLY A 85 29.59 1.48 3.33
C GLY A 85 29.90 0.00 3.48
N ASP A 86 31.19 -0.32 3.44
CA ASP A 86 31.68 -1.68 3.48
C ASP A 86 31.80 -2.20 4.94
N VAL A 87 31.24 -3.38 5.17
CA VAL A 87 31.21 -4.08 6.47
C VAL A 87 31.88 -5.46 6.43
N GLU A 88 32.58 -5.79 5.36
CA GLU A 88 33.30 -7.06 5.19
C GLU A 88 34.47 -7.21 6.17
N GLN A 89 34.99 -6.11 6.69
CA GLN A 89 36.07 -6.08 7.67
C GLN A 89 35.73 -6.70 9.04
N PHE A 90 34.45 -6.94 9.33
CA PHE A 90 34.00 -7.45 10.62
C PHE A 90 33.73 -8.96 10.58
N SER A 91 34.28 -9.70 11.56
CA SER A 91 33.99 -11.13 11.71
C SER A 91 32.67 -11.37 12.46
N TRP A 92 31.57 -11.31 11.72
CA TRP A 92 30.21 -11.51 12.24
C TRP A 92 30.00 -12.93 12.78
N SER A 93 30.54 -13.94 12.07
CA SER A 93 30.40 -15.35 12.45
C SER A 93 31.07 -15.64 13.80
N ASP A 94 32.28 -15.12 14.02
CA ASP A 94 32.99 -15.32 15.29
C ASP A 94 32.26 -14.64 16.45
N SER A 95 31.80 -13.40 16.24
CA SER A 95 31.06 -12.64 17.25
C SER A 95 29.77 -13.38 17.67
N LEU A 96 29.05 -13.91 16.69
CA LEU A 96 27.83 -14.69 16.88
C LEU A 96 28.09 -16.01 17.62
N GLN A 97 29.16 -16.73 17.26
CA GLN A 97 29.56 -17.96 17.95
C GLN A 97 29.89 -17.71 19.42
N VAL A 98 30.67 -16.66 19.71
CA VAL A 98 31.01 -16.27 21.09
C VAL A 98 29.74 -15.95 21.88
N ILE A 99 28.81 -15.15 21.32
CA ILE A 99 27.55 -14.84 22.00
C ILE A 99 26.71 -16.10 22.29
N LEU A 100 26.58 -17.00 21.31
CA LEU A 100 25.72 -18.20 21.43
C LEU A 100 26.36 -19.33 22.26
N SER A 101 27.67 -19.27 22.52
CA SER A 101 28.37 -20.18 23.44
C SER A 101 28.09 -19.89 24.91
N ARG A 102 27.62 -18.68 25.25
CA ARG A 102 27.24 -18.29 26.61
C ARG A 102 25.97 -19.03 27.04
N GLU A 103 25.77 -19.14 28.35
CA GLU A 103 24.52 -19.69 28.90
C GLU A 103 23.33 -18.78 28.51
N PRO A 104 22.37 -19.26 27.70
CA PRO A 104 21.33 -18.40 27.16
C PRO A 104 20.28 -18.01 28.20
N PHE A 105 20.07 -18.84 29.22
CA PHE A 105 19.04 -18.65 30.26
C PHE A 105 19.69 -18.57 31.63
N THR A 106 20.15 -17.38 32.00
CA THR A 106 20.77 -17.11 33.30
C THR A 106 19.71 -16.93 34.38
N SER A 107 20.05 -17.23 35.63
CA SER A 107 19.15 -17.09 36.79
C SER A 107 18.68 -15.66 37.04
N ASP A 108 19.49 -14.66 36.66
CA ASP A 108 19.17 -13.23 36.76
C ASP A 108 18.33 -12.70 35.58
N ARG A 109 17.92 -13.57 34.65
CA ARG A 109 17.16 -13.25 33.42
C ARG A 109 17.85 -12.23 32.50
N ARG A 110 19.17 -12.06 32.60
CA ARG A 110 19.96 -11.19 31.70
C ARG A 110 20.50 -11.89 30.47
N GLY A 111 20.45 -13.23 30.44
CA GLY A 111 20.85 -14.04 29.31
C GLY A 111 20.04 -13.73 28.04
N ILE A 112 20.65 -13.97 26.88
CA ILE A 112 20.06 -13.65 25.56
C ILE A 112 18.70 -14.34 25.34
N GLY A 113 18.48 -15.51 25.95
CA GLY A 113 17.24 -16.25 25.86
C GLY A 113 16.04 -15.52 26.48
N HIS A 114 16.28 -14.54 27.36
CA HIS A 114 15.24 -13.70 27.96
C HIS A 114 15.06 -12.35 27.25
N ASN A 115 15.75 -12.12 26.13
CA ASN A 115 15.67 -10.86 25.38
C ASN A 115 15.15 -11.09 23.94
N PRO A 116 13.83 -11.04 23.72
CA PRO A 116 13.21 -11.36 22.44
C PRO A 116 13.67 -10.52 21.25
N LEU A 117 13.93 -9.23 21.46
CA LEU A 117 14.40 -8.35 20.40
C LEU A 117 15.81 -8.75 19.96
N VAL A 118 16.67 -9.14 20.91
CA VAL A 118 18.02 -9.64 20.61
C VAL A 118 17.95 -10.96 19.86
N LEU A 119 17.10 -11.90 20.29
CA LEU A 119 16.92 -13.17 19.59
C LEU A 119 16.53 -12.96 18.13
N LEU A 120 15.55 -12.08 17.88
CA LEU A 120 15.13 -11.72 16.52
C LEU A 120 16.28 -11.08 15.74
N GLY A 121 17.01 -10.12 16.33
CA GLY A 121 18.06 -9.42 15.61
C GLY A 121 19.33 -10.24 15.31
N LEU A 122 19.55 -11.35 16.01
CA LEU A 122 20.62 -12.29 15.65
C LEU A 122 20.25 -13.18 14.45
N VAL A 123 18.96 -13.33 14.12
CA VAL A 123 18.52 -14.22 13.05
C VAL A 123 19.12 -13.88 11.69
N PRO A 124 19.09 -12.61 11.21
CA PRO A 124 19.61 -12.33 9.89
C PRO A 124 21.09 -12.66 9.74
N LEU A 125 21.89 -12.47 10.80
CA LEU A 125 23.29 -12.89 10.82
C LEU A 125 23.43 -14.41 10.74
N THR A 126 22.61 -15.17 11.48
CA THR A 126 22.65 -16.64 11.43
C THR A 126 22.22 -17.25 10.10
N LEU A 127 21.48 -16.53 9.28
CA LEU A 127 21.02 -17.01 7.97
C LEU A 127 22.04 -16.77 6.84
N ARG A 128 23.16 -16.08 7.13
CA ARG A 128 24.25 -15.90 6.16
C ARG A 128 24.99 -17.22 5.91
N ALA A 129 25.44 -17.42 4.67
CA ALA A 129 26.02 -18.69 4.20
C ALA A 129 27.30 -19.13 4.94
N GLU A 130 28.03 -18.19 5.53
CA GLU A 130 29.32 -18.41 6.20
C GLU A 130 29.19 -18.87 7.67
N VAL A 131 27.96 -18.93 8.20
CA VAL A 131 27.71 -19.30 9.59
C VAL A 131 27.59 -20.82 9.74
N PRO A 132 28.30 -21.46 10.70
CA PRO A 132 28.19 -22.90 10.93
C PRO A 132 26.77 -23.35 11.29
N GLU A 133 26.39 -24.54 10.80
CA GLU A 133 25.06 -25.12 11.09
C GLU A 133 24.85 -25.38 12.60
N SER A 134 25.92 -25.61 13.36
CA SER A 134 25.88 -25.72 14.82
C SER A 134 25.40 -24.42 15.48
N THR A 135 25.87 -23.27 14.97
CA THR A 135 25.49 -21.93 15.44
C THR A 135 24.01 -21.64 15.14
N LYS A 136 23.56 -21.97 13.92
CA LYS A 136 22.14 -21.87 13.53
C LYS A 136 21.25 -22.79 14.38
N SER A 137 21.66 -24.03 14.57
CA SER A 137 20.97 -25.00 15.42
C SER A 137 20.88 -24.54 16.87
N ARG A 138 21.92 -23.88 17.40
CA ARG A 138 21.93 -23.33 18.75
C ARG A 138 20.90 -22.21 18.92
N LEU A 139 20.85 -21.22 18.03
CA LEU A 139 19.84 -20.15 18.11
C LEU A 139 18.43 -20.72 17.95
N LYS A 140 18.25 -21.67 17.03
CA LYS A 140 16.98 -22.38 16.83
C LYS A 140 16.48 -23.08 18.10
N GLN A 141 17.38 -23.73 18.84
CA GLN A 141 17.06 -24.36 20.12
C GLN A 141 16.64 -23.32 21.18
N ILE A 142 17.33 -22.18 21.25
CA ILE A 142 16.99 -21.10 22.18
C ILE A 142 15.59 -20.54 21.88
N CYS A 143 15.25 -20.28 20.62
CA CYS A 143 13.92 -19.80 20.22
C CYS A 143 12.80 -20.83 20.48
N ALA A 144 13.10 -22.13 20.42
CA ALA A 144 12.15 -23.21 20.70
C ALA A 144 11.97 -23.50 22.20
N ASP A 145 12.82 -22.96 23.07
CA ASP A 145 12.74 -23.14 24.51
C ASP A 145 11.53 -22.38 25.09
N SER A 146 10.78 -23.03 25.99
CA SER A 146 9.60 -22.41 26.60
C SER A 146 9.94 -21.17 27.42
N ARG A 147 11.16 -21.07 27.98
CA ARG A 147 11.63 -19.91 28.75
C ARG A 147 11.81 -18.65 27.90
N ALA A 148 12.11 -18.80 26.61
CA ALA A 148 12.15 -17.65 25.68
C ALA A 148 10.75 -17.06 25.46
N ASN A 149 9.71 -17.89 25.61
CA ASN A 149 8.31 -17.51 25.43
C ASN A 149 7.65 -17.01 26.73
N ASP A 150 8.35 -17.04 27.87
CA ASP A 150 7.88 -16.54 29.17
C ASP A 150 8.01 -15.00 29.23
N VAL A 151 7.20 -14.33 28.43
CA VAL A 151 7.13 -12.86 28.32
C VAL A 151 5.68 -12.38 28.37
N ALA A 152 5.43 -11.29 29.08
CA ALA A 152 4.08 -10.79 29.32
C ALA A 152 3.50 -10.01 28.13
N GLU A 153 4.34 -9.24 27.43
CA GLU A 153 3.93 -8.37 26.32
C GLU A 153 3.83 -9.17 25.01
N LEU A 154 2.72 -9.01 24.27
CA LEU A 154 2.50 -9.74 23.04
C LEU A 154 3.56 -9.39 21.98
N ARG A 155 3.96 -8.12 21.86
CA ARG A 155 4.98 -7.71 20.89
C ARG A 155 6.32 -8.41 21.09
N LYS A 156 6.73 -8.60 22.35
CA LYS A 156 7.96 -9.31 22.71
C LYS A 156 7.82 -10.79 22.40
N TRP A 157 6.67 -11.38 22.71
CA TRP A 157 6.38 -12.76 22.36
C TRP A 157 6.43 -13.00 20.84
N LEU A 158 5.86 -12.09 20.05
CA LEU A 158 5.91 -12.13 18.58
C LEU A 158 7.32 -12.04 18.03
N CYS A 159 8.24 -11.28 18.66
CA CYS A 159 9.64 -11.25 18.25
C CYS A 159 10.29 -12.64 18.33
N VAL A 160 10.00 -13.42 19.38
CA VAL A 160 10.48 -14.80 19.51
C VAL A 160 9.86 -15.69 18.43
N GLN A 161 8.57 -15.52 18.12
CA GLN A 161 7.92 -16.32 17.07
C GLN A 161 8.50 -16.03 15.70
N ILE A 162 8.70 -14.76 15.35
CA ILE A 162 9.32 -14.37 14.08
C ILE A 162 10.71 -14.99 13.99
N ALA A 163 11.50 -14.93 15.07
CA ALA A 163 12.82 -15.56 15.10
C ALA A 163 12.73 -17.08 14.86
N ALA A 164 11.80 -17.74 15.55
CA ALA A 164 11.54 -19.17 15.40
C ALA A 164 11.10 -19.55 13.98
N TRP A 165 10.18 -18.80 13.36
CA TRP A 165 9.70 -19.08 11.99
C TRP A 165 10.82 -18.98 10.97
N ASN A 166 11.63 -17.93 11.02
CA ASN A 166 12.79 -17.77 10.13
C ASN A 166 13.82 -18.91 10.27
N LEU A 167 13.96 -19.49 11.46
CA LEU A 167 14.87 -20.62 11.73
C LEU A 167 14.21 -22.00 11.51
N GLY A 168 12.91 -22.03 11.16
CA GLY A 168 12.11 -23.26 11.08
C GLY A 168 12.03 -24.00 12.41
N ALA A 169 12.03 -23.28 13.54
CA ALA A 169 11.84 -23.82 14.88
C ALA A 169 10.36 -24.11 15.16
N LYS A 170 10.10 -24.98 16.13
CA LYS A 170 8.72 -25.23 16.57
C LYS A 170 8.23 -24.03 17.37
N THR A 171 7.02 -23.57 17.07
CA THR A 171 6.34 -22.51 17.81
C THR A 171 5.15 -23.03 18.57
N THR A 172 4.78 -22.32 19.64
CA THR A 172 3.60 -22.61 20.45
C THR A 172 2.52 -21.55 20.18
N PRO A 173 1.23 -21.90 20.19
CA PRO A 173 0.17 -20.89 20.13
C PRO A 173 0.23 -19.92 21.31
N CYS A 174 -0.08 -18.65 21.06
CA CYS A 174 -0.23 -17.64 22.08
C CYS A 174 -1.46 -17.94 22.95
N ARG A 175 -1.40 -17.51 24.21
CA ARG A 175 -2.54 -17.53 25.14
C ARG A 175 -3.27 -16.19 25.23
N ALA A 176 -2.81 -15.16 24.53
CA ALA A 176 -3.46 -13.86 24.49
C ALA A 176 -4.86 -13.96 23.87
N ASP A 177 -5.78 -13.15 24.39
CA ASP A 177 -7.14 -13.03 23.86
C ASP A 177 -7.26 -11.88 22.84
N GLN A 178 -8.49 -11.59 22.39
CA GLN A 178 -8.76 -10.52 21.42
C GLN A 178 -8.66 -9.11 22.04
N ASN A 179 -8.71 -8.98 23.36
CA ASN A 179 -8.80 -7.70 24.06
C ASN A 179 -7.39 -7.17 24.38
N LEU A 180 -6.57 -7.01 23.35
CA LEU A 180 -5.28 -6.35 23.47
C LEU A 180 -5.52 -4.90 23.91
N SER A 181 -5.08 -4.49 25.10
CA SER A 181 -5.24 -3.11 25.57
C SER A 181 -4.19 -2.18 24.97
N ASP A 182 -2.98 -2.69 24.74
CA ASP A 182 -1.81 -1.96 24.23
C ASP A 182 -1.88 -1.75 22.70
N GLN A 183 -1.66 -0.51 22.24
CA GLN A 183 -1.64 -0.16 20.82
C GLN A 183 -0.40 -0.67 20.08
N ALA A 184 0.75 -0.72 20.75
CA ALA A 184 1.98 -1.27 20.18
C ALA A 184 1.85 -2.78 19.95
N ASP A 185 1.16 -3.50 20.83
CA ASP A 185 0.86 -4.92 20.64
C ASP A 185 -0.09 -5.16 19.45
N ARG A 186 -1.12 -4.32 19.28
CA ARG A 186 -1.99 -4.35 18.09
C ARG A 186 -1.19 -4.11 16.80
N ALA A 187 -0.34 -3.08 16.80
CA ALA A 187 0.49 -2.77 15.64
C ALA A 187 1.47 -3.91 15.33
N MET A 188 2.15 -4.46 16.34
CA MET A 188 3.05 -5.60 16.15
C MET A 188 2.33 -6.82 15.61
N ALA A 189 1.12 -7.13 16.09
CA ALA A 189 0.32 -8.24 15.59
C ALA A 189 -0.03 -8.07 14.10
N LEU A 190 -0.40 -6.86 13.67
CA LEU A 190 -0.70 -6.56 12.27
C LEU A 190 0.54 -6.65 11.37
N LEU A 191 1.67 -6.05 11.79
CA LEU A 191 2.94 -6.11 11.07
C LEU A 191 3.42 -7.57 10.93
N THR A 192 3.31 -8.33 12.01
CA THR A 192 3.67 -9.76 12.01
C THR A 192 2.77 -10.57 11.08
N HIS A 193 1.46 -10.32 11.11
CA HIS A 193 0.51 -11.00 10.23
C HIS A 193 0.72 -10.67 8.76
N ALA A 194 1.13 -9.43 8.44
CA ALA A 194 1.47 -9.05 7.07
C ALA A 194 2.71 -9.77 6.54
N LEU A 195 3.72 -10.01 7.40
CA LEU A 195 4.94 -10.75 7.02
C LEU A 195 4.74 -12.27 6.98
N PHE A 196 3.97 -12.81 7.93
CA PHE A 196 3.82 -14.25 8.16
C PHE A 196 2.34 -14.63 8.33
N PRO A 197 1.51 -14.51 7.27
CA PRO A 197 0.05 -14.66 7.40
C PRO A 197 -0.37 -16.07 7.83
N VAL A 198 0.33 -17.10 7.36
CA VAL A 198 0.02 -18.51 7.67
C VAL A 198 0.42 -18.84 9.10
N GLU A 199 1.67 -18.53 9.46
CA GLU A 199 2.25 -18.85 10.76
C GLU A 199 1.58 -18.06 11.89
N SER A 200 1.32 -16.76 11.67
CA SER A 200 0.61 -15.92 12.62
C SER A 200 -0.82 -16.40 12.86
N SER A 201 -1.56 -16.79 11.82
CA SER A 201 -2.94 -17.32 11.97
C SER A 201 -2.97 -18.59 12.80
N ARG A 202 -1.94 -19.45 12.65
CA ARG A 202 -1.79 -20.66 13.48
C ARG A 202 -1.46 -20.34 14.94
N CYS A 203 -0.66 -19.30 15.17
CA CYS A 203 -0.14 -18.96 16.49
C CYS A 203 -1.03 -17.98 17.27
N LEU A 204 -1.93 -17.25 16.60
CA LEU A 204 -2.88 -16.30 17.17
C LEU A 204 -4.33 -16.69 16.81
N PRO A 205 -4.77 -17.93 17.06
CA PRO A 205 -6.08 -18.41 16.60
C PRO A 205 -7.25 -17.66 17.23
N ALA A 206 -7.04 -17.10 18.42
CA ALA A 206 -8.04 -16.31 19.11
C ALA A 206 -8.13 -14.89 18.56
N ILE A 207 -7.13 -14.34 17.86
CA ILE A 207 -7.08 -12.91 17.50
C ILE A 207 -7.78 -12.67 16.16
N ASN A 208 -8.83 -11.84 16.18
CA ASN A 208 -9.49 -11.39 14.95
C ASN A 208 -8.74 -10.20 14.34
N MET A 209 -7.94 -10.46 13.29
CA MET A 209 -7.15 -9.41 12.63
C MET A 209 -8.01 -8.25 12.11
N ALA A 210 -9.22 -8.49 11.62
CA ALA A 210 -10.10 -7.42 11.15
C ALA A 210 -10.55 -6.49 12.30
N ALA A 211 -10.80 -7.06 13.49
CA ALA A 211 -11.09 -6.28 14.68
C ALA A 211 -9.87 -5.44 15.12
N ILE A 212 -8.68 -6.04 15.14
CA ILE A 212 -7.43 -5.33 15.48
C ILE A 212 -7.17 -4.15 14.54
N ARG A 213 -7.41 -4.30 13.22
CA ARG A 213 -7.28 -3.20 12.25
C ARG A 213 -8.19 -2.01 12.62
N LYS A 214 -9.46 -2.31 12.89
CA LYS A 214 -10.46 -1.29 13.26
C LYS A 214 -10.08 -0.59 14.56
N ASP A 215 -9.66 -1.35 15.56
CA ASP A 215 -9.33 -0.82 16.89
C ASP A 215 -8.07 0.05 16.87
N LEU A 216 -7.03 -0.36 16.14
CA LEU A 216 -5.81 0.44 15.99
C LEU A 216 -6.12 1.79 15.34
N LEU A 217 -6.87 1.80 14.23
CA LEU A 217 -7.26 3.05 13.56
C LEU A 217 -8.15 3.92 14.44
N ARG A 218 -9.17 3.33 15.06
CA ARG A 218 -10.10 4.05 15.93
C ARG A 218 -9.36 4.72 17.08
N HIS A 219 -8.46 4.00 17.75
CA HIS A 219 -7.75 4.55 18.90
C HIS A 219 -6.73 5.61 18.47
N THR A 220 -5.98 5.38 17.39
CA THR A 220 -5.01 6.35 16.89
C THR A 220 -5.68 7.66 16.47
N CYS A 221 -6.84 7.58 15.81
CA CYS A 221 -7.57 8.76 15.33
C CYS A 221 -8.35 9.50 16.43
N LEU A 222 -8.80 8.81 17.49
CA LEU A 222 -9.72 9.39 18.49
C LEU A 222 -9.10 9.70 19.84
N GLN A 223 -8.01 9.03 20.24
CA GLN A 223 -7.48 9.13 21.61
C GLN A 223 -6.06 9.71 21.70
N GLY A 224 -5.49 10.20 20.60
CA GLY A 224 -4.13 10.75 20.57
C GLY A 224 -3.06 9.70 20.88
N THR A 225 -1.79 10.07 20.78
CA THR A 225 -0.64 9.18 21.04
C THR A 225 0.23 9.65 22.21
N ASP A 226 -0.26 10.61 22.98
CA ASP A 226 0.54 11.44 23.90
C ASP A 226 1.12 10.69 25.12
N GLU A 227 0.74 9.42 25.35
CA GLU A 227 1.23 8.58 26.46
C GLU A 227 2.26 7.51 26.05
N GLN A 228 2.61 7.38 24.76
CA GLN A 228 3.43 6.27 24.26
C GLN A 228 4.94 6.58 24.26
N SER A 229 5.79 5.60 24.59
CA SER A 229 7.24 5.74 24.45
C SER A 229 7.66 5.77 22.97
N GLY A 230 8.81 6.38 22.63
CA GLY A 230 9.20 6.63 21.23
C GLY A 230 9.18 5.38 20.31
N PHE A 231 9.68 4.24 20.78
CA PHE A 231 9.62 2.98 20.03
C PHE A 231 8.18 2.51 19.78
N GLU A 232 7.30 2.61 20.79
CA GLU A 232 5.91 2.18 20.69
C GLU A 232 5.13 3.11 19.76
N ALA A 233 5.37 4.41 19.83
CA ALA A 233 4.79 5.40 18.93
C ALA A 233 5.18 5.13 17.46
N LEU A 234 6.44 4.78 17.19
CA LEU A 234 6.89 4.39 15.85
C LEU A 234 6.31 3.05 15.38
N LEU A 235 6.13 2.09 16.29
CA LEU A 235 5.51 0.81 15.95
C LEU A 235 4.04 1.02 15.55
N ILE A 236 3.32 1.88 16.28
CA ILE A 236 1.96 2.31 15.96
C ILE A 236 1.94 3.02 14.60
N HIS A 237 2.87 3.94 14.34
CA HIS A 237 3.02 4.60 13.04
C HIS A 237 3.20 3.59 11.90
N ALA A 238 4.09 2.60 12.07
CA ALA A 238 4.32 1.55 11.09
C ALA A 238 3.04 0.74 10.83
N GLY A 239 2.31 0.38 11.89
CA GLY A 239 1.02 -0.30 11.77
C GLY A 239 -0.02 0.52 11.02
N VAL A 240 -0.11 1.83 11.28
CA VAL A 240 -1.02 2.74 10.58
C VAL A 240 -0.63 2.92 9.12
N GLU A 241 0.67 3.09 8.82
CA GLU A 241 1.17 3.17 7.44
C GLU A 241 0.85 1.88 6.66
N LEU A 242 1.04 0.71 7.26
CA LEU A 242 0.65 -0.57 6.68
C LEU A 242 -0.84 -0.58 6.31
N LEU A 243 -1.71 -0.15 7.23
CA LEU A 243 -3.16 -0.11 6.98
C LEU A 243 -3.53 0.89 5.90
N ILE A 244 -2.88 2.07 5.88
CA ILE A 244 -3.08 3.05 4.81
C ILE A 244 -2.67 2.44 3.47
N ASN A 245 -1.50 1.81 3.37
CA ASN A 245 -1.04 1.18 2.13
C ASN A 245 -1.95 0.02 1.69
N GLN A 246 -2.60 -0.69 2.63
CA GLN A 246 -3.55 -1.76 2.32
C GLN A 246 -4.95 -1.25 1.91
N MET A 247 -5.41 -0.15 2.52
CA MET A 247 -6.73 0.44 2.24
C MET A 247 -6.71 1.39 1.05
N PHE A 248 -5.56 2.04 0.85
CA PHE A 248 -5.28 3.00 -0.21
C PHE A 248 -3.96 2.56 -0.86
N PRO A 249 -3.98 1.51 -1.70
CA PRO A 249 -2.79 1.10 -2.42
C PRO A 249 -2.20 2.32 -3.10
N ARG A 250 -0.92 2.62 -2.81
CA ARG A 250 -0.16 3.72 -3.46
C ARG A 250 -0.13 3.59 -5.00
N GLU A 251 -0.64 2.49 -5.54
CA GLU A 251 -0.76 2.12 -6.95
C GLU A 251 -2.23 1.95 -7.41
N ALA A 252 -3.22 2.54 -6.75
CA ALA A 252 -4.45 2.86 -7.48
C ALA A 252 -4.08 3.98 -8.45
N ASP A 253 -3.58 3.65 -9.66
CA ASP A 253 -3.50 4.59 -10.79
C ASP A 253 -4.93 5.07 -11.02
N PRO A 254 -5.34 6.26 -10.52
CA PRO A 254 -6.75 6.62 -10.57
C PRO A 254 -7.14 6.92 -12.02
N LEU A 255 -6.18 7.43 -12.80
CA LEU A 255 -6.29 7.54 -14.23
C LEU A 255 -6.43 6.14 -14.85
N GLY A 256 -5.58 5.20 -14.51
CA GLY A 256 -5.65 3.79 -14.92
C GLY A 256 -6.97 3.12 -14.56
N THR A 257 -7.55 3.47 -13.41
CA THR A 257 -8.88 3.04 -12.98
C THR A 257 -9.95 3.60 -13.92
N VAL A 258 -9.88 4.90 -14.29
CA VAL A 258 -10.73 5.46 -15.35
C VAL A 258 -10.54 4.68 -16.65
N ARG A 259 -9.30 4.39 -17.07
CA ARG A 259 -9.02 3.61 -18.30
C ARG A 259 -9.69 2.24 -18.25
N SER A 260 -9.49 1.48 -17.17
CA SER A 260 -10.07 0.15 -17.02
C SER A 260 -11.60 0.17 -17.01
N ILE A 261 -12.24 1.20 -16.47
CA ILE A 261 -13.70 1.36 -16.52
C ILE A 261 -14.17 1.60 -17.96
N LEU A 262 -13.48 2.49 -18.70
CA LEU A 262 -13.83 2.82 -20.09
C LEU A 262 -13.57 1.64 -21.04
N GLU A 263 -12.45 0.94 -20.89
CA GLU A 263 -12.13 -0.29 -21.62
C GLU A 263 -13.11 -1.43 -21.30
N GLY A 264 -13.53 -1.52 -20.03
CA GLY A 264 -14.48 -2.52 -19.55
C GLY A 264 -15.94 -2.21 -19.88
N PHE A 265 -16.25 -1.14 -20.61
CA PHE A 265 -17.63 -0.73 -20.89
C PHE A 265 -18.47 -1.84 -21.52
N GLU A 266 -17.95 -2.49 -22.58
CA GLU A 266 -18.68 -3.56 -23.27
C GLU A 266 -18.94 -4.76 -22.34
N SER A 267 -17.95 -5.15 -21.53
CA SER A 267 -18.08 -6.22 -20.55
C SER A 267 -19.09 -5.87 -19.44
N ALA A 268 -19.09 -4.62 -18.95
CA ALA A 268 -20.07 -4.15 -17.99
C ALA A 268 -21.50 -4.19 -18.54
N MET A 269 -21.64 -3.97 -19.85
CA MET A 269 -22.91 -3.99 -20.57
C MET A 269 -23.33 -5.38 -21.06
N GLU A 270 -22.54 -6.44 -20.86
CA GLU A 270 -22.82 -7.81 -21.30
C GLU A 270 -24.18 -8.32 -20.80
N ARG A 271 -24.55 -7.97 -19.56
CA ARG A 271 -25.82 -8.36 -18.94
C ARG A 271 -26.93 -7.32 -19.05
N TRP A 272 -26.76 -6.30 -19.88
CA TRP A 272 -27.81 -5.31 -20.13
C TRP A 272 -28.91 -5.93 -21.02
N ILE A 273 -29.88 -6.56 -20.35
CA ILE A 273 -31.01 -7.26 -20.98
C ILE A 273 -32.11 -6.26 -21.31
N TRP A 274 -32.72 -6.42 -22.49
CA TRP A 274 -33.93 -5.71 -22.87
C TRP A 274 -35.13 -6.65 -22.81
N ASP A 275 -36.01 -6.46 -21.82
CA ASP A 275 -37.27 -7.20 -21.74
C ASP A 275 -38.26 -6.65 -22.78
N SER A 276 -38.43 -7.37 -23.89
CA SER A 276 -39.57 -7.21 -24.79
C SER A 276 -40.49 -8.42 -24.69
N PRO A 277 -41.81 -8.23 -24.53
CA PRO A 277 -42.77 -9.33 -24.56
C PRO A 277 -42.61 -10.13 -25.86
N GLY A 278 -42.35 -11.44 -25.74
CA GLY A 278 -42.38 -12.38 -26.87
C GLY A 278 -41.09 -12.53 -27.69
N LYS A 279 -39.92 -12.07 -27.23
CA LYS A 279 -38.61 -12.36 -27.85
C LYS A 279 -37.62 -12.96 -26.85
N SER A 280 -36.68 -13.77 -27.34
CA SER A 280 -35.55 -14.29 -26.57
C SER A 280 -34.84 -13.14 -25.82
N ARG A 281 -34.20 -13.45 -24.67
CA ARG A 281 -33.37 -12.51 -23.88
C ARG A 281 -32.09 -12.12 -24.66
N ALA A 282 -32.26 -11.49 -25.80
CA ALA A 282 -31.14 -10.96 -26.58
C ALA A 282 -30.56 -9.75 -25.83
N VAL A 283 -29.25 -9.76 -25.62
CA VAL A 283 -28.53 -8.59 -25.12
C VAL A 283 -28.68 -7.49 -26.14
N ARG A 284 -29.30 -6.38 -25.74
CA ARG A 284 -29.54 -5.22 -26.59
C ARG A 284 -29.36 -3.97 -25.76
N TRP A 285 -28.35 -3.18 -26.12
CA TRP A 285 -28.11 -1.88 -25.50
C TRP A 285 -29.00 -0.85 -26.19
N LYS A 286 -29.97 -0.29 -25.45
CA LYS A 286 -30.85 0.78 -25.96
C LYS A 286 -30.17 2.14 -25.86
N VAL A 287 -29.18 2.35 -26.71
CA VAL A 287 -28.40 3.59 -26.78
C VAL A 287 -28.68 4.29 -28.11
N ASP A 288 -29.55 5.29 -28.06
CA ASP A 288 -30.04 5.98 -29.26
C ASP A 288 -29.35 7.35 -29.48
N ARG A 289 -28.70 7.88 -28.45
CA ARG A 289 -28.07 9.22 -28.42
C ARG A 289 -26.90 9.26 -27.44
N GLU A 290 -26.06 10.26 -27.59
CA GLU A 290 -24.89 10.55 -26.74
C GLU A 290 -25.24 10.68 -25.25
N GLU A 291 -26.33 11.39 -24.94
CA GLU A 291 -26.86 11.57 -23.57
C GLU A 291 -27.09 10.24 -22.83
N HIS A 292 -27.45 9.17 -23.53
CA HIS A 292 -27.63 7.85 -22.91
C HIS A 292 -26.28 7.24 -22.50
N ILE A 293 -25.23 7.42 -23.30
CA ILE A 293 -23.88 6.96 -22.96
C ILE A 293 -23.33 7.78 -21.81
N GLN A 294 -23.52 9.10 -21.84
CA GLN A 294 -23.16 9.97 -20.73
C GLN A 294 -23.82 9.48 -19.42
N ALA A 295 -25.12 9.18 -19.42
CA ALA A 295 -25.80 8.66 -18.24
C ALA A 295 -25.20 7.32 -17.74
N ILE A 296 -24.86 6.40 -18.64
CA ILE A 296 -24.24 5.12 -18.28
C ILE A 296 -22.84 5.33 -17.70
N LEU A 297 -22.00 6.14 -18.36
CA LEU A 297 -20.65 6.44 -17.88
C LEU A 297 -20.70 7.17 -16.53
N PHE A 298 -21.66 8.07 -16.32
CA PHE A 298 -21.88 8.69 -15.02
C PHE A 298 -22.17 7.64 -13.94
N LEU A 299 -23.04 6.66 -14.22
CA LEU A 299 -23.33 5.56 -13.28
C LEU A 299 -22.11 4.68 -12.98
N MET A 300 -21.24 4.46 -13.98
CA MET A 300 -20.02 3.66 -13.81
C MET A 300 -18.93 4.42 -13.03
N LEU A 301 -18.78 5.73 -13.25
CA LEU A 301 -17.70 6.53 -12.70
C LEU A 301 -18.03 7.17 -11.34
N ARG A 302 -19.25 7.67 -11.15
CA ARG A 302 -19.66 8.46 -9.97
C ARG A 302 -19.47 7.77 -8.61
N PRO A 303 -19.63 6.43 -8.47
CA PRO A 303 -19.36 5.73 -7.22
C PRO A 303 -17.87 5.70 -6.84
N LEU A 304 -16.98 5.75 -7.84
CA LEU A 304 -15.53 5.65 -7.65
C LEU A 304 -14.85 7.04 -7.59
N PHE A 305 -15.45 8.03 -8.24
CA PHE A 305 -14.98 9.42 -8.26
C PHE A 305 -16.06 10.35 -7.71
N PRO A 306 -16.11 10.58 -6.39
CA PRO A 306 -17.15 11.39 -5.76
C PRO A 306 -17.21 12.85 -6.22
N ASP A 307 -16.10 13.33 -6.79
CA ASP A 307 -15.91 14.67 -7.35
C ASP A 307 -16.10 14.74 -8.87
N LEU A 308 -16.64 13.68 -9.50
CA LEU A 308 -17.08 13.71 -10.90
C LEU A 308 -18.17 14.76 -11.09
N VAL A 309 -17.93 15.71 -11.98
CA VAL A 309 -18.86 16.78 -12.37
C VAL A 309 -19.37 16.49 -13.78
N TYR A 310 -20.70 16.49 -13.94
CA TYR A 310 -21.37 16.40 -15.24
C TYR A 310 -21.51 17.81 -15.85
N GLU A 311 -21.26 17.94 -17.15
CA GLU A 311 -21.24 19.24 -17.86
C GLU A 311 -20.37 20.29 -17.15
N ASP A 312 -19.12 19.96 -16.80
CA ASP A 312 -18.25 20.87 -16.03
C ASP A 312 -17.87 22.09 -16.90
N PRO A 313 -18.27 23.32 -16.53
CA PRO A 313 -17.99 24.51 -17.31
C PRO A 313 -16.49 24.82 -17.33
N VAL A 314 -15.93 25.02 -18.51
CA VAL A 314 -14.53 25.42 -18.69
C VAL A 314 -14.44 26.95 -18.81
N ALA A 315 -13.32 27.52 -18.36
CA ALA A 315 -13.08 28.96 -18.44
C ALA A 315 -13.20 29.46 -19.89
N LYS A 316 -13.98 30.54 -20.10
CA LYS A 316 -14.32 31.08 -21.43
C LYS A 316 -13.07 31.38 -22.27
N SER A 317 -12.95 30.73 -23.43
CA SER A 317 -11.97 31.11 -24.45
C SER A 317 -12.64 32.05 -25.46
N GLY A 318 -12.39 33.36 -25.31
CA GLY A 318 -13.03 34.39 -26.14
C GLY A 318 -14.56 34.47 -25.94
N VAL A 319 -15.33 34.38 -27.03
CA VAL A 319 -16.80 34.52 -27.03
C VAL A 319 -17.54 33.20 -26.72
N ARG A 320 -16.87 32.05 -26.83
CA ARG A 320 -17.49 30.73 -26.64
C ARG A 320 -17.28 30.22 -25.22
N SER A 321 -18.37 29.80 -24.59
CA SER A 321 -18.32 28.95 -23.39
C SER A 321 -18.25 27.49 -23.84
N SER A 322 -17.19 26.77 -23.45
CA SER A 322 -17.08 25.32 -23.62
C SER A 322 -17.45 24.61 -22.31
N ARG A 323 -17.92 23.37 -22.43
CA ARG A 323 -18.22 22.48 -21.32
C ARG A 323 -17.68 21.10 -21.67
N LEU A 324 -17.03 20.45 -20.72
CA LEU A 324 -16.68 19.04 -20.83
C LEU A 324 -17.88 18.21 -20.42
N ASP A 325 -18.09 17.06 -21.06
CA ASP A 325 -19.16 16.14 -20.65
C ASP A 325 -18.96 15.67 -19.21
N PHE A 326 -17.72 15.33 -18.85
CA PHE A 326 -17.34 15.12 -17.46
C PHE A 326 -16.00 15.73 -17.09
N GLY A 327 -15.89 16.14 -15.83
CA GLY A 327 -14.64 16.52 -15.19
C GLY A 327 -14.41 15.76 -13.89
N ILE A 328 -13.22 15.19 -13.72
CA ILE A 328 -12.75 14.64 -12.45
C ILE A 328 -11.66 15.57 -11.91
N ARG A 329 -12.05 16.46 -10.99
CA ARG A 329 -11.20 17.59 -10.56
C ARG A 329 -9.96 17.14 -9.79
N SER A 330 -10.09 16.12 -8.95
CA SER A 330 -9.00 15.48 -8.21
C SER A 330 -7.93 14.90 -9.14
N LEU A 331 -8.30 14.51 -10.35
CA LEU A 331 -7.39 13.98 -11.37
C LEU A 331 -6.97 15.02 -12.41
N ARG A 332 -7.54 16.23 -12.36
CA ARG A 332 -7.39 17.26 -13.40
C ARG A 332 -7.62 16.65 -14.79
N LEU A 333 -8.61 15.76 -14.89
CA LEU A 333 -8.96 14.99 -16.09
C LEU A 333 -10.35 15.36 -16.61
N GLY A 334 -10.44 15.71 -17.89
CA GLY A 334 -11.70 15.79 -18.63
C GLY A 334 -12.06 14.47 -19.32
N ILE A 335 -13.35 14.20 -19.49
CA ILE A 335 -13.84 13.08 -20.31
C ILE A 335 -14.80 13.66 -21.34
N GLU A 336 -14.51 13.39 -22.61
CA GLU A 336 -15.36 13.76 -23.75
C GLU A 336 -16.04 12.51 -24.30
N VAL A 337 -17.35 12.56 -24.51
CA VAL A 337 -18.16 11.45 -25.01
C VAL A 337 -18.67 11.79 -26.40
N LYS A 338 -18.46 10.91 -27.38
CA LYS A 338 -19.00 11.08 -28.73
C LYS A 338 -19.83 9.88 -29.18
N TYR A 339 -20.90 10.14 -29.92
CA TYR A 339 -21.77 9.12 -30.49
C TYR A 339 -21.65 9.03 -32.03
N VAL A 340 -21.27 7.87 -32.54
CA VAL A 340 -21.25 7.58 -33.99
C VAL A 340 -22.54 6.85 -34.37
N ARG A 341 -23.41 7.50 -35.14
CA ARG A 341 -24.69 6.91 -35.57
C ARG A 341 -24.53 6.07 -36.83
N GLN A 342 -23.72 6.53 -37.78
CA GLN A 342 -23.49 5.89 -39.07
C GLN A 342 -22.01 6.02 -39.47
N GLN A 343 -21.55 5.16 -40.38
CA GLN A 343 -20.15 5.09 -40.81
C GLN A 343 -19.59 6.44 -41.31
N GLY A 344 -20.43 7.30 -41.89
CA GLY A 344 -20.03 8.63 -42.36
C GLY A 344 -19.68 9.62 -41.25
N ASP A 345 -20.08 9.36 -40.00
CA ASP A 345 -19.93 10.31 -38.90
C ASP A 345 -18.53 10.28 -38.27
N PHE A 346 -17.73 9.23 -38.50
CA PHE A 346 -16.38 9.09 -37.91
C PHE A 346 -15.48 10.30 -38.20
N GLY A 347 -15.51 10.81 -39.43
CA GLY A 347 -14.71 11.99 -39.81
C GLY A 347 -15.18 13.27 -39.12
N LYS A 348 -16.50 13.41 -38.91
CA LYS A 348 -17.09 14.54 -38.19
C LYS A 348 -16.74 14.46 -36.69
N VAL A 349 -16.87 13.29 -36.08
CA VAL A 349 -16.51 13.05 -34.67
C VAL A 349 -15.03 13.36 -34.44
N GLN A 350 -14.14 12.93 -35.34
CA GLN A 350 -12.73 13.26 -35.24
C GLN A 350 -12.47 14.78 -35.28
N GLN A 351 -13.11 15.50 -36.21
CA GLN A 351 -12.97 16.96 -36.32
C GLN A 351 -13.48 17.70 -35.08
N GLU A 352 -14.60 17.24 -34.50
CA GLU A 352 -15.14 17.80 -33.26
C GLU A 352 -14.15 17.62 -32.10
N ILE A 353 -13.61 16.41 -31.93
CA ILE A 353 -12.62 16.11 -30.87
C ILE A 353 -11.34 16.94 -31.04
N GLU A 354 -10.85 17.07 -32.27
CA GLU A 354 -9.68 17.91 -32.58
C GLU A 354 -9.93 19.38 -32.20
N ALA A 355 -11.10 19.92 -32.51
CA ALA A 355 -11.48 21.29 -32.14
C ALA A 355 -11.64 21.46 -30.61
N ASP A 356 -12.29 20.50 -29.96
CA ASP A 356 -12.54 20.52 -28.51
C ASP A 356 -11.22 20.44 -27.72
N SER A 357 -10.26 19.65 -28.21
CA SER A 357 -8.91 19.54 -27.62
C SER A 357 -8.21 20.89 -27.49
N VAL A 358 -8.35 21.77 -28.49
CA VAL A 358 -7.79 23.13 -28.44
C VAL A 358 -8.60 24.03 -27.50
N GLY A 359 -9.93 23.90 -27.54
CA GLY A 359 -10.86 24.74 -26.78
C GLY A 359 -10.74 24.59 -25.26
N TYR A 360 -10.56 23.37 -24.75
CA TYR A 360 -10.51 23.11 -23.31
C TYR A 360 -9.22 23.59 -22.64
N PHE A 361 -8.09 23.62 -23.35
CA PHE A 361 -6.79 23.98 -22.77
C PHE A 361 -6.35 25.41 -23.00
N ALA A 362 -7.12 26.22 -23.74
CA ALA A 362 -6.79 27.61 -24.05
C ALA A 362 -6.59 28.52 -22.81
N ASN A 363 -7.06 28.11 -21.61
CA ASN A 363 -7.05 28.94 -20.39
C ASN A 363 -6.44 28.28 -19.13
N HIS A 364 -5.64 27.20 -19.25
CA HIS A 364 -4.79 26.62 -18.19
C HIS A 364 -5.34 26.62 -16.73
N GLY A 365 -6.60 26.21 -16.50
CA GLY A 365 -7.22 26.36 -15.17
C GLY A 365 -7.50 25.07 -14.40
N LEU A 366 -8.14 24.08 -15.05
CA LEU A 366 -8.87 23.02 -14.31
C LEU A 366 -8.48 21.60 -14.71
N TYR A 367 -8.03 21.38 -15.95
CA TYR A 367 -7.67 20.07 -16.47
C TYR A 367 -6.33 20.13 -17.18
N ASP A 368 -5.51 19.10 -17.02
CA ASP A 368 -4.22 18.94 -17.70
C ASP A 368 -4.32 18.04 -18.93
N GLN A 369 -5.29 17.11 -18.90
CA GLN A 369 -5.47 16.04 -19.86
C GLN A 369 -6.96 15.76 -20.07
N PHE A 370 -7.29 15.09 -21.15
CA PHE A 370 -8.62 14.52 -21.35
C PHE A 370 -8.56 13.13 -21.97
N VAL A 371 -9.59 12.33 -21.73
CA VAL A 371 -9.82 11.06 -22.41
C VAL A 371 -11.07 11.16 -23.29
N VAL A 372 -11.09 10.41 -24.37
CA VAL A 372 -12.22 10.35 -25.30
C VAL A 372 -12.88 8.99 -25.19
N PHE A 373 -14.20 8.97 -25.03
CA PHE A 373 -15.02 7.78 -25.16
C PHE A 373 -15.94 7.90 -26.37
N VAL A 374 -15.85 6.95 -27.30
CA VAL A 374 -16.67 6.91 -28.52
C VAL A 374 -17.56 5.69 -28.48
N TYR A 375 -18.87 5.90 -28.59
CA TYR A 375 -19.81 4.81 -28.80
C TYR A 375 -20.17 4.68 -30.29
N ASP A 376 -19.86 3.54 -30.88
CA ASP A 376 -20.18 3.21 -32.27
C ASP A 376 -21.49 2.43 -32.37
N ALA A 377 -22.58 3.15 -32.65
CA ALA A 377 -23.87 2.55 -32.94
C ALA A 377 -23.96 1.97 -34.36
N SER A 378 -23.06 2.38 -35.27
CA SER A 378 -23.02 1.92 -36.66
C SER A 378 -22.42 0.53 -36.81
N ARG A 379 -21.61 0.09 -35.84
CA ARG A 379 -20.92 -1.21 -35.78
C ARG A 379 -19.84 -1.37 -36.86
N CYS A 380 -19.26 -0.26 -37.32
CA CYS A 380 -18.21 -0.22 -38.32
C CYS A 380 -16.84 -0.32 -37.64
N THR A 381 -16.56 -1.50 -37.08
CA THR A 381 -15.33 -1.77 -36.31
C THR A 381 -14.06 -1.60 -37.12
N GLU A 382 -14.12 -1.71 -38.46
CA GLU A 382 -12.98 -1.50 -39.35
C GLU A 382 -12.43 -0.06 -39.31
N ARG A 383 -13.22 0.91 -38.83
CA ARG A 383 -12.81 2.32 -38.71
C ARG A 383 -12.16 2.65 -37.36
N HIS A 384 -12.33 1.80 -36.35
CA HIS A 384 -11.91 2.08 -34.97
C HIS A 384 -10.41 2.32 -34.86
N ALA A 385 -9.59 1.44 -35.47
CA ALA A 385 -8.14 1.56 -35.42
C ALA A 385 -7.62 2.87 -36.04
N SER A 386 -8.27 3.34 -37.12
CA SER A 386 -7.91 4.61 -37.76
C SER A 386 -8.27 5.81 -36.88
N LEU A 387 -9.46 5.80 -36.28
CA LEU A 387 -9.91 6.84 -35.35
C LEU A 387 -8.99 6.91 -34.12
N ILE A 388 -8.70 5.76 -33.50
CA ILE A 388 -7.80 5.63 -32.35
C ILE A 388 -6.42 6.19 -32.69
N SER A 389 -5.84 5.80 -33.83
CA SER A 389 -4.51 6.27 -34.23
C SER A 389 -4.48 7.78 -34.53
N GLY A 390 -5.57 8.35 -35.05
CA GLY A 390 -5.68 9.78 -35.31
C GLY A 390 -5.71 10.59 -34.02
N ILE A 391 -6.61 10.24 -33.10
CA ILE A 391 -6.85 10.99 -31.86
C ILE A 391 -5.73 10.80 -30.84
N ALA A 392 -5.10 9.62 -30.77
CA ALA A 392 -3.99 9.37 -29.86
C ALA A 392 -2.74 10.23 -30.13
N ARG A 393 -2.67 10.94 -31.27
CA ARG A 393 -1.59 11.87 -31.62
C ARG A 393 -1.81 13.28 -31.10
N LEU A 394 -3.02 13.61 -30.65
CA LEU A 394 -3.34 14.94 -30.15
C LEU A 394 -2.65 15.16 -28.80
N GLU A 395 -2.11 16.36 -28.61
CA GLU A 395 -1.50 16.74 -27.34
C GLU A 395 -2.55 16.67 -26.22
N ARG A 396 -2.17 16.15 -25.05
CA ARG A 396 -3.02 16.07 -23.83
C ARG A 396 -4.21 15.11 -23.92
N VAL A 397 -4.33 14.31 -24.99
CA VAL A 397 -5.18 13.11 -24.98
C VAL A 397 -4.47 12.01 -24.20
N ALA A 398 -5.01 11.64 -23.04
CA ALA A 398 -4.49 10.56 -22.21
C ALA A 398 -4.95 9.17 -22.68
N GLY A 399 -5.98 9.10 -23.53
CA GLY A 399 -6.52 7.86 -24.08
C GLY A 399 -7.77 8.06 -24.92
N ILE A 400 -8.04 7.10 -25.81
CA ILE A 400 -9.28 7.00 -26.57
C ILE A 400 -9.81 5.57 -26.47
N TYR A 401 -11.10 5.46 -26.17
CA TYR A 401 -11.81 4.21 -25.97
C TYR A 401 -13.00 4.16 -26.91
N VAL A 402 -13.11 3.09 -27.70
CA VAL A 402 -14.22 2.91 -28.65
C VAL A 402 -14.98 1.66 -28.25
N ALA A 403 -16.28 1.79 -27.98
CA ALA A 403 -17.19 0.68 -27.71
C ALA A 403 -18.19 0.55 -28.86
N SER A 404 -18.33 -0.64 -29.43
CA SER A 404 -19.30 -0.93 -30.48
C SER A 404 -20.61 -1.40 -29.88
N ALA A 405 -21.74 -0.95 -30.43
CA ALA A 405 -23.02 -1.61 -30.19
C ALA A 405 -22.91 -3.12 -30.48
N PRO A 406 -23.61 -4.00 -29.72
CA PRO A 406 -23.47 -5.44 -29.88
C PRO A 406 -23.83 -5.85 -31.31
N GLY A 407 -22.96 -6.64 -31.94
CA GLY A 407 -23.30 -7.39 -33.13
C GLY A 407 -24.44 -8.37 -32.83
N LYS A 408 -25.18 -8.86 -33.84
CA LYS A 408 -26.21 -9.90 -33.62
C LYS A 408 -25.59 -11.04 -32.80
N MET A 409 -25.94 -11.15 -31.53
CA MET A 409 -25.58 -12.31 -30.72
C MET A 409 -26.56 -13.44 -31.05
N ILE A 410 -25.97 -14.63 -31.19
CA ILE A 410 -26.54 -15.87 -31.68
C ILE A 410 -27.85 -16.18 -30.95
N ASP A 411 -28.91 -16.45 -31.71
CA ASP A 411 -30.08 -17.18 -31.20
C ASP A 411 -29.59 -18.60 -30.88
N THR A 412 -29.19 -18.85 -29.63
CA THR A 412 -29.07 -20.21 -29.07
C THR A 412 -30.38 -20.62 -28.42
#